data_AF-G9X212-F1
#
_entry.id   AF-G9X212-F1
#
_cell.length_a   1.000
_cell.length_b   1.000
_cell.length_c   1.000
_cell.angle_alpha   90.00
_cell.angle_beta   90.00
_cell.angle_gamma   90.00
#
_symmetry.space_group_name_H-M   'P 1'
#
loop_
_entity.id
_entity.type
_entity.pdbx_description
1 polymer ?
#
loop_
_entity_poly.entity_id
_entity_poly.type
_entity_poly.pdbx_seq_one_letter_code
_entity_poly.pdbx_strand_id
1 'polypeptide(L)'
;MEFKAITTQEELDKTIADRLKRQKENILKEYEDYEQVKKERDSFQNELIELKKSVETFNTEKENHSKEIEALNTKIKGYELNSMRMKIALENGIPYSLADRLKGDDEESLTKDAKALSEFVSKNKPVAPLKSTEPKIDIKDASYKKLLGNLEQGE
;
A
#
# COMPACT_ATOMS: atom_id res chain seq x y z
N MET A 1 -23.27 -26.74 -78.19
CA MET A 1 -22.31 -27.63 -78.86
C MET A 1 -23.03 -28.94 -79.12
N GLU A 2 -23.04 -29.42 -80.36
CA GLU A 2 -23.54 -30.77 -80.66
C GLU A 2 -22.54 -31.82 -80.16
N PHE A 3 -23.07 -32.93 -79.63
CA PHE A 3 -22.25 -34.06 -79.20
C PHE A 3 -21.65 -34.75 -80.42
N LYS A 4 -20.33 -34.94 -80.41
CA LYS A 4 -19.61 -35.70 -81.43
C LYS A 4 -19.13 -37.01 -80.81
N ALA A 5 -19.56 -38.14 -81.38
CA ALA A 5 -19.17 -39.46 -80.90
C ALA A 5 -17.66 -39.67 -81.12
N ILE A 6 -16.98 -40.17 -80.08
CA ILE A 6 -15.56 -40.57 -80.14
C ILE A 6 -15.49 -41.91 -80.85
N THR A 7 -14.65 -42.01 -81.88
CA THR A 7 -14.57 -43.22 -82.73
C THR A 7 -13.22 -43.91 -82.68
N THR A 8 -12.20 -43.27 -82.07
CA THR A 8 -10.85 -43.82 -81.92
C THR A 8 -10.35 -43.73 -80.48
N GLN A 9 -9.40 -44.60 -80.13
CA GLN A 9 -8.75 -44.58 -78.81
C GLN A 9 -7.95 -43.28 -78.60
N GLU A 10 -7.27 -42.77 -79.64
CA GLU A 10 -6.54 -41.50 -79.57
C GLU A 10 -7.46 -40.31 -79.27
N GLU A 11 -8.65 -40.27 -79.88
CA GLU A 11 -9.65 -39.23 -79.58
C GLU A 11 -10.12 -39.32 -78.12
N LEU A 12 -10.35 -40.54 -77.61
CA LEU A 12 -10.72 -40.78 -76.22
C LEU A 12 -9.63 -40.28 -75.26
N ASP A 13 -8.39 -40.73 -75.45
CA ASP A 13 -7.25 -40.41 -74.59
C ASP A 13 -6.98 -38.90 -74.58
N LYS A 14 -7.08 -38.24 -75.74
CA LYS A 14 -6.96 -36.78 -75.85
C LYS A 14 -8.06 -36.04 -75.07
N THR A 15 -9.31 -36.47 -75.21
CA THR A 15 -10.44 -35.83 -74.52
C THR A 15 -10.34 -35.99 -72.99
N ILE A 16 -9.88 -37.15 -72.53
CA ILE A 16 -9.61 -37.42 -71.11
C ILE A 16 -8.45 -36.56 -70.63
N ALA A 17 -7.34 -36.49 -71.36
CA ALA A 17 -6.19 -35.67 -71.02
C ALA A 17 -6.57 -34.18 -70.90
N ASP A 18 -7.36 -33.64 -71.84
CA ASP A 18 -7.86 -32.26 -71.79
C ASP A 18 -8.78 -32.02 -70.58
N ARG A 19 -9.60 -33.01 -70.20
CA ARG A 19 -10.45 -32.92 -69.01
C ARG A 19 -9.61 -32.96 -67.72
N LEU A 20 -8.64 -33.85 -67.63
CA LEU A 20 -7.72 -33.95 -66.49
C LEU A 20 -6.88 -32.69 -66.34
N LYS A 21 -6.40 -32.12 -67.44
CA LYS A 21 -5.66 -30.85 -67.44
C LYS A 21 -6.52 -29.70 -66.90
N ARG A 22 -7.75 -29.55 -67.40
CA ARG A 22 -8.70 -28.54 -66.89
C ARG A 22 -9.02 -28.73 -65.41
N GLN A 23 -9.23 -29.97 -64.96
CA GLN A 23 -9.44 -30.26 -63.54
C GLN A 23 -8.22 -29.88 -62.70
N LYS A 24 -7.01 -30.26 -63.15
CA LYS A 24 -5.76 -29.93 -62.46
C LYS A 24 -5.56 -28.41 -62.36
N GLU A 25 -5.81 -27.67 -63.44
CA GLU A 25 -5.72 -26.21 -63.46
C GLU A 25 -6.74 -25.55 -62.53
N ASN A 26 -7.99 -26.04 -62.51
CA ASN A 26 -9.01 -25.52 -61.59
C ASN A 26 -8.63 -25.78 -60.12
N ILE A 27 -8.19 -26.99 -59.78
CA ILE A 27 -7.75 -27.32 -58.42
C ILE A 27 -6.56 -26.45 -58.02
N LEU A 28 -5.56 -26.29 -58.89
CA LEU A 28 -4.40 -25.42 -58.59
C LEU A 28 -4.80 -23.97 -58.33
N LYS A 29 -5.81 -23.44 -59.02
CA LYS A 29 -6.35 -22.09 -58.77
C LYS A 29 -7.12 -22.01 -57.45
N GLU A 30 -7.90 -23.03 -57.12
CA GLU A 30 -8.65 -23.07 -55.85
C GLU A 30 -7.72 -23.09 -54.61
N TYR A 31 -6.49 -23.59 -54.77
CA TYR A 31 -5.49 -23.68 -53.69
C TYR A 31 -4.27 -22.77 -53.92
N GLU A 32 -4.39 -21.76 -54.78
CA GLU A 32 -3.29 -20.84 -55.09
C GLU A 32 -2.81 -20.08 -53.84
N ASP A 33 -3.73 -19.74 -52.95
CA ASP A 33 -3.49 -18.99 -51.72
C ASP A 33 -3.16 -19.87 -50.50
N TYR A 34 -3.18 -21.21 -50.64
CA TYR A 34 -3.05 -22.13 -49.52
C TYR A 34 -1.78 -21.91 -48.69
N GLU A 35 -0.64 -21.71 -49.37
CA GLU A 35 0.64 -21.44 -48.69
C GLU A 35 0.66 -20.08 -47.98
N GLN A 36 -0.06 -19.09 -48.50
CA GLN A 36 -0.21 -17.79 -47.83
C GLN A 36 -1.07 -17.93 -46.57
N VAL A 37 -2.25 -18.56 -46.68
CA VAL A 37 -3.16 -18.80 -45.54
C VAL A 37 -2.46 -19.57 -44.44
N LYS A 38 -1.65 -20.57 -44.79
CA LYS A 38 -0.87 -21.36 -43.83
C LYS A 38 0.15 -20.50 -43.08
N LYS A 39 0.89 -19.64 -43.79
CA LYS A 39 1.85 -18.70 -43.19
C LYS A 39 1.17 -17.69 -42.26
N GLU A 40 0.05 -17.13 -42.69
CA GLU A 40 -0.74 -16.19 -41.87
C GLU A 40 -1.26 -16.86 -40.61
N ARG A 41 -1.77 -18.09 -40.71
CA ARG A 41 -2.21 -18.87 -39.55
C ARG A 41 -1.07 -19.10 -38.57
N ASP A 42 0.11 -19.49 -39.05
CA ASP A 42 1.28 -19.69 -38.19
C ASP A 42 1.74 -18.38 -37.53
N SER A 43 1.71 -17.24 -38.26
CA SER A 43 1.99 -15.91 -37.70
C SER A 43 1.01 -15.53 -36.58
N PHE A 44 -0.30 -15.60 -36.85
CA PHE A 44 -1.32 -15.29 -35.86
C PHE A 44 -1.27 -16.20 -34.65
N GLN A 45 -0.93 -17.47 -34.83
CA GLN A 45 -0.75 -18.40 -33.73
C GLN A 45 0.43 -18.00 -32.83
N ASN A 46 1.54 -17.56 -33.41
CA ASN A 46 2.69 -17.06 -32.64
C ASN A 46 2.35 -15.76 -31.92
N GLU A 47 1.72 -14.80 -32.59
CA GLU A 47 1.27 -13.54 -32.00
C GLU A 47 0.29 -13.77 -30.84
N LEU A 48 -0.64 -14.72 -30.97
CA LEU A 48 -1.56 -15.09 -29.89
C LEU A 48 -0.83 -15.67 -28.67
N ILE A 49 0.23 -16.47 -28.89
CA ILE A 49 1.04 -17.03 -27.80
C ILE A 49 1.80 -15.91 -27.08
N GLU A 50 2.41 -15.00 -27.83
CA GLU A 50 3.14 -13.85 -27.26
C GLU A 50 2.20 -12.91 -26.51
N LEU A 51 1.03 -12.60 -27.07
CA LEU A 51 0.03 -11.75 -26.44
C LEU A 51 -0.50 -12.37 -25.15
N LYS A 52 -0.77 -13.69 -25.14
CA LYS A 52 -1.17 -14.39 -23.91
C LYS A 52 -0.11 -14.30 -22.81
N LYS A 53 1.17 -14.52 -23.16
CA LYS A 53 2.27 -14.38 -22.19
C LYS A 53 2.35 -12.95 -21.65
N SER A 54 2.22 -11.94 -22.51
CA SER A 54 2.24 -10.53 -22.10
C SER A 54 1.07 -10.18 -21.18
N VAL A 55 -0.13 -10.72 -21.44
CA VAL A 55 -1.31 -10.53 -20.57
C VAL A 55 -1.09 -11.19 -19.21
N GLU A 56 -0.54 -12.40 -19.18
CA GLU A 56 -0.20 -13.09 -17.93
C GLU A 56 0.80 -12.29 -17.10
N THR A 57 1.89 -11.79 -17.71
CA THR A 57 2.87 -10.95 -17.02
C THR A 57 2.23 -9.67 -16.50
N PHE A 58 1.43 -8.98 -17.31
CA PHE A 58 0.74 -7.75 -16.90
C PHE A 58 -0.19 -7.99 -15.71
N ASN A 59 -0.93 -9.11 -15.69
CA ASN A 59 -1.80 -9.44 -14.57
C ASN A 59 -1.00 -9.68 -13.29
N THR A 60 0.12 -10.41 -13.36
CA THR A 60 0.98 -10.62 -12.19
C THR A 60 1.59 -9.32 -11.65
N GLU A 61 2.05 -8.43 -12.54
CA GLU A 61 2.59 -7.13 -12.15
C GLU A 61 1.51 -6.25 -11.52
N LYS A 62 0.30 -6.23 -12.09
CA LYS A 62 -0.84 -5.50 -11.55
C LYS A 62 -1.20 -5.96 -10.13
N GLU A 63 -1.23 -7.27 -9.89
CA GLU A 63 -1.48 -7.81 -8.55
C GLU A 63 -0.38 -7.41 -7.55
N ASN A 64 0.88 -7.46 -7.97
CA ASN A 64 2.00 -7.04 -7.13
C ASN A 64 1.94 -5.55 -6.79
N HIS A 65 1.68 -4.69 -7.78
CA HIS A 65 1.51 -3.26 -7.55
C HIS A 65 0.30 -2.95 -6.67
N SER A 66 -0.82 -3.68 -6.81
CA SER A 66 -1.98 -3.51 -5.93
C SER A 66 -1.62 -3.79 -4.46
N LYS A 67 -0.89 -4.88 -4.20
CA LYS A 67 -0.41 -5.22 -2.85
C LYS A 67 0.57 -4.19 -2.30
N GLU A 68 1.47 -3.69 -3.14
CA GLU A 68 2.43 -2.65 -2.77
C GLU A 68 1.73 -1.33 -2.43
N ILE A 69 0.72 -0.93 -3.21
CA ILE A 69 -0.11 0.25 -2.92
C ILE A 69 -0.86 0.09 -1.61
N GLU A 70 -1.45 -1.08 -1.32
CA GLU A 70 -2.11 -1.34 -0.03
C GLU A 70 -1.12 -1.26 1.15
N ALA A 71 0.07 -1.86 1.00
CA ALA A 71 1.12 -1.78 2.02
C ALA A 71 1.62 -0.35 2.25
N LEU A 72 1.79 0.45 1.19
CA LEU A 72 2.16 1.85 1.30
C LEU A 72 1.05 2.69 1.94
N ASN A 73 -0.21 2.47 1.56
CA ASN A 73 -1.35 3.19 2.14
C ASN A 73 -1.52 2.89 3.63
N THR A 74 -1.36 1.64 4.06
CA THR A 74 -1.40 1.28 5.48
C THR A 74 -0.25 1.94 6.26
N LYS A 75 0.95 1.99 5.68
CA LYS A 75 2.10 2.68 6.28
C LYS A 75 1.88 4.19 6.39
N ILE A 76 1.34 4.82 5.34
CA ILE A 76 1.00 6.26 5.34
C ILE A 76 -0.02 6.57 6.43
N LYS A 77 -1.13 5.82 6.50
CA LYS A 77 -2.13 5.99 7.57
C LYS A 77 -1.52 5.82 8.96
N GLY A 78 -0.63 4.86 9.14
CA GLY A 78 0.10 4.66 10.39
C GLY A 78 0.97 5.87 10.77
N TYR A 79 1.67 6.48 9.81
CA TYR A 79 2.47 7.68 10.06
C TYR A 79 1.62 8.92 10.31
N GLU A 80 0.55 9.12 9.55
CA GLU A 80 -0.41 10.21 9.76
C GLU A 80 -1.01 10.14 11.16
N LEU A 81 -1.47 8.96 11.57
CA LEU A 81 -2.03 8.73 12.89
C LEU A 81 -1.01 8.96 14.01
N ASN A 82 0.23 8.49 13.86
CA ASN A 82 1.27 8.76 14.86
C ASN A 82 1.65 10.23 14.96
N SER A 83 1.73 10.94 13.82
CA SER A 83 1.98 12.38 13.80
C SER A 83 0.87 13.14 14.55
N MET A 84 -0.37 12.73 14.33
CA MET A 84 -1.55 13.29 14.95
C MET A 84 -1.61 13.01 16.46
N ARG A 85 -1.34 11.77 16.89
CA ARG A 85 -1.16 11.42 18.31
C ARG A 85 -0.10 12.29 18.98
N MET A 86 1.02 12.50 18.31
CA MET A 86 2.11 13.32 18.84
C MET A 86 1.69 14.78 19.03
N LYS A 87 1.03 15.36 18.02
CA LYS A 87 0.52 16.73 18.08
C LYS A 87 -0.46 16.89 19.25
N ILE A 88 -1.42 15.99 19.39
CA ILE A 88 -2.44 16.02 20.45
C ILE A 88 -1.80 15.80 21.84
N ALA A 89 -0.82 14.90 21.95
CA ALA A 89 -0.08 14.68 23.19
C ALA A 89 0.63 15.96 23.66
N LEU A 90 1.32 16.66 22.74
CA LEU A 90 1.99 17.93 23.03
C LEU A 90 0.99 19.01 23.46
N GLU A 91 -0.14 19.14 22.76
CA GLU A 91 -1.20 20.11 23.08
C GLU A 91 -1.81 19.87 24.47
N ASN A 92 -1.89 18.62 24.92
CA ASN A 92 -2.45 18.25 26.22
C ASN A 92 -1.38 18.02 27.31
N GLY A 93 -0.12 18.42 27.06
CA GLY A 93 0.95 18.35 28.06
C GLY A 93 1.38 16.92 28.43
N ILE A 94 1.09 15.95 27.56
CA ILE A 94 1.45 14.55 27.74
C ILE A 94 2.89 14.35 27.25
N PRO A 95 3.79 13.75 28.05
CA PRO A 95 5.15 13.44 27.63
C PRO A 95 5.17 12.63 26.33
N TYR A 96 6.16 12.90 25.46
CA TYR A 96 6.38 12.21 24.19
C TYR A 96 6.34 10.68 24.32
N SER A 97 6.95 10.14 25.38
CA SER A 97 6.98 8.69 25.67
C SER A 97 5.61 8.07 25.92
N LEU A 98 4.59 8.88 26.19
CA LEU A 98 3.21 8.44 26.42
C LEU A 98 2.28 8.76 25.24
N ALA A 99 2.75 9.47 24.21
CA ALA A 99 1.93 9.80 23.03
C ALA A 99 1.42 8.54 22.31
N ASP A 100 2.24 7.48 22.26
CA ASP A 100 1.88 6.17 21.68
C ASP A 100 0.79 5.44 22.47
N ARG A 101 0.48 5.87 23.70
CA ARG A 101 -0.58 5.29 24.53
C ARG A 101 -1.97 5.84 24.19
N LEU A 102 -2.05 6.95 23.45
CA LEU A 102 -3.30 7.55 23.05
C LEU A 102 -4.06 6.63 22.09
N LYS A 103 -5.34 6.38 22.40
CA LYS A 103 -6.22 5.52 21.64
C LYS A 103 -7.26 6.34 20.89
N GLY A 104 -7.40 6.04 19.60
CA GLY A 104 -8.31 6.73 18.70
C GLY A 104 -7.79 6.69 17.28
N ASP A 105 -8.72 6.79 16.33
CA ASP A 105 -8.44 6.83 14.89
C ASP A 105 -8.70 8.23 14.30
N ASP A 106 -9.45 9.08 15.02
CA ASP A 106 -9.83 10.44 14.62
C ASP A 106 -9.43 11.49 15.68
N GLU A 107 -9.41 12.77 15.27
CA GLU A 107 -8.92 13.90 16.09
C GLU A 107 -9.70 14.02 17.39
N GLU A 108 -11.02 14.02 17.28
CA GLU A 108 -11.90 14.12 18.45
C GLU A 108 -11.70 12.98 19.43
N SER A 109 -11.50 11.75 18.93
CA SER A 109 -11.31 10.56 19.76
C SER A 109 -9.98 10.64 20.52
N LEU A 110 -8.91 11.03 19.82
CA LEU A 110 -7.59 11.21 20.40
C LEU A 110 -7.54 12.38 21.38
N THR A 111 -8.22 13.49 21.10
CA THR A 111 -8.28 14.63 22.03
C THR A 111 -9.03 14.30 23.30
N LYS A 112 -10.13 13.52 23.23
CA LYS A 112 -10.86 13.06 24.42
C LYS A 112 -10.00 12.15 25.30
N ASP A 113 -9.32 11.18 24.69
CA ASP A 113 -8.43 10.27 25.39
C ASP A 113 -7.22 11.01 25.99
N ALA A 114 -6.64 11.96 25.25
CA ALA A 114 -5.56 12.80 25.74
C ALA A 114 -5.96 13.64 26.95
N LYS A 115 -7.16 14.23 26.96
CA LYS A 115 -7.67 14.95 28.13
C LYS A 115 -7.76 14.04 29.35
N ALA A 116 -8.36 12.86 29.21
CA ALA A 116 -8.45 11.88 30.30
C ALA A 116 -7.07 11.44 30.82
N LEU A 117 -6.11 11.20 29.91
CA LEU A 117 -4.75 10.81 30.29
C LEU A 117 -3.98 11.97 30.95
N SER A 118 -4.15 13.19 30.46
CA SER A 118 -3.50 14.39 31.00
C SER A 118 -3.87 14.64 32.47
N GLU A 119 -5.12 14.36 32.86
CA GLU A 119 -5.58 14.48 34.25
C GLU A 119 -4.84 13.53 35.21
N PHE A 120 -4.39 12.39 34.71
CA PHE A 120 -3.62 11.41 35.49
C PHE A 120 -2.13 11.77 35.53
N VAL A 121 -1.56 12.15 34.39
CA VAL A 121 -0.14 12.48 34.25
C VAL A 121 0.23 13.80 34.97
N SER A 122 -0.65 14.80 34.94
CA SER A 122 -0.41 16.11 35.56
C SER A 122 -0.35 16.07 37.09
N LYS A 123 -0.90 15.02 37.72
CA LYS A 123 -0.93 14.87 39.19
C LYS A 123 0.42 14.50 39.81
N ASN A 124 1.43 14.16 39.00
CA ASN A 124 2.73 13.64 39.46
C ASN A 124 3.85 14.68 39.59
N LYS A 125 3.55 15.98 39.66
CA LYS A 125 4.57 16.97 40.09
C LYS A 125 4.45 17.15 41.61
N PRO A 126 5.27 16.48 42.44
CA PRO A 126 5.32 16.83 43.85
C PRO A 126 5.72 18.29 43.96
N VAL A 127 4.80 19.12 44.44
CA VAL A 127 5.13 20.51 44.78
C VAL A 127 6.10 20.41 45.94
N ALA A 128 7.36 20.77 45.70
CA ALA A 128 8.34 20.81 46.76
C ALA A 128 7.83 21.76 47.85
N PRO A 129 7.92 21.38 49.14
CA PRO A 129 7.53 22.29 50.21
C PRO A 129 8.32 23.59 50.09
N LEU A 130 7.65 24.71 50.33
CA LEU A 130 8.30 26.02 50.33
C LEU A 130 9.51 25.97 51.28
N LYS A 131 10.64 26.51 50.82
CA LYS A 131 11.85 26.63 51.65
C LYS A 131 11.47 27.38 52.93
N SER A 132 11.66 26.75 54.09
CA SER A 132 11.44 27.43 55.36
C SER A 132 12.35 28.66 55.45
N THR A 133 11.75 29.83 55.63
CA THR A 133 12.44 31.10 55.91
C THR A 133 12.58 31.35 57.40
N GLU A 134 12.14 30.41 58.26
CA GLU A 134 12.35 30.55 59.68
C GLU A 134 13.84 30.41 60.01
N PRO A 135 14.41 31.34 60.79
CA PRO A 135 15.76 31.16 61.30
C PRO A 135 15.80 29.86 62.11
N LYS A 136 16.80 29.01 61.85
CA LYS A 136 17.10 27.87 62.72
C LYS A 136 17.57 28.42 64.07
N ILE A 137 16.64 28.66 64.98
CA ILE A 137 16.97 28.99 66.36
C ILE A 137 17.25 27.66 67.05
N ASP A 138 18.50 27.44 67.47
CA ASP A 138 18.81 26.31 68.34
C ASP A 138 17.98 26.46 69.63
N ILE A 139 17.36 25.38 70.10
CA ILE A 139 16.50 25.39 71.29
C ILE A 139 17.28 25.91 72.50
N LYS A 140 18.60 25.68 72.52
CA LYS A 140 19.52 26.24 73.50
C LYS A 140 19.55 27.77 73.44
N ASP A 141 19.75 28.36 72.28
CA ASP A 141 19.81 29.82 72.10
C ASP A 141 18.48 30.51 72.41
N ALA A 142 17.35 29.88 72.08
CA ALA A 142 16.02 30.36 72.48
C ALA A 142 15.84 30.36 74.00
N SER A 143 16.39 29.36 74.69
CA SER A 143 16.34 29.22 76.13
C SER A 143 17.23 30.26 76.82
N TYR A 144 18.46 30.46 76.32
CA TYR A 144 19.37 31.49 76.83
C TYR A 144 18.80 32.90 76.65
N LYS A 145 18.15 33.18 75.51
CA LYS A 145 17.50 34.49 75.28
C LYS A 145 16.37 34.77 76.28
N LYS A 146 15.61 33.75 76.69
CA LYS A 146 14.58 33.88 77.74
C LYS A 146 15.18 34.11 79.12
N LEU A 147 16.28 33.44 79.46
CA LEU A 147 16.96 33.66 80.74
C LEU A 147 17.59 35.07 80.83
N LEU A 148 18.19 35.56 79.74
CA LEU A 148 18.75 36.90 79.68
C LEU A 148 17.66 37.98 79.76
N GLY A 149 16.51 37.78 79.10
CA GLY A 149 15.38 38.71 79.21
C GLY A 149 14.79 38.80 80.63
N ASN A 150 14.84 37.70 81.39
CA ASN A 150 14.40 37.68 82.79
C ASN A 150 15.43 38.30 83.74
N LEU A 151 16.71 38.39 83.35
CA LEU A 151 17.76 39.06 84.10
C LEU A 151 17.76 40.58 83.88
N GLU A 152 17.40 41.04 82.67
CA GLU A 152 17.25 42.48 82.38
C GLU A 152 15.98 43.12 82.99
N GLN A 153 14.98 42.30 83.36
CA GLN A 153 13.75 42.77 84.02
C GLN A 153 13.81 42.72 85.56
N GLY A 154 14.98 42.42 86.13
CA GLY A 154 15.20 42.38 87.58
C GLY A 154 16.03 43.56 88.08
N GLU A 155 15.49 44.77 88.02
CA GLU A 155 15.76 45.87 88.97
C GLU A 155 14.46 46.22 89.72
#